data_AF-A0A661WU74-F1
#
_entry.id   AF-A0A661WU74-F1
#
_cell.length_a   1.000
_cell.length_b   1.000
_cell.length_c   1.000
_cell.angle_alpha   90.00
_cell.angle_beta   90.00
_cell.angle_gamma   90.00
#
_symmetry.space_group_name_H-M   'P 1'
#
loop_
_entity.id
_entity.type
_entity.pdbx_description
1 polymer ?
#
loop_
_entity_poly.entity_id
_entity_poly.type
_entity_poly.pdbx_seq_one_letter_code
_entity_poly.pdbx_strand_id
1 'polypeptide(L)'
;MKFKFHFDRIYTGMLIFAVVISALVCLILYAKLTPWKIVRVKSDEPAPFSPYEFRDLNHDGFSEGLEINNDFKRNAHYLLFFTCHGAIIDQFNIREPIFHQHIFYGDYTGDGYDECFLFTTSEDSVFLYGINIIEHDIFLNRQFIARIPKNHPFFKITQALLYDLNNDSNKELLFTLHPGVSLKSRGLYVYDLRKKKITKRFENSSSKDSFMLY
;
A
#
# COMPACT_ATOMS: atom_id res chain seq x y z
N MET A 1 -28.09 -5.17 62.95
CA MET A 1 -26.86 -4.91 62.16
C MET A 1 -26.03 -6.19 62.00
N LYS A 2 -26.54 -7.22 61.28
CA LYS A 2 -25.82 -8.49 61.01
C LYS A 2 -25.82 -8.92 59.53
N PHE A 3 -26.52 -8.18 58.66
CA PHE A 3 -26.64 -8.50 57.24
C PHE A 3 -25.39 -8.18 56.40
N LYS A 4 -24.51 -7.27 56.86
CA LYS A 4 -23.33 -6.82 56.10
C LYS A 4 -22.26 -7.91 55.93
N PHE A 5 -22.08 -8.75 56.95
CA PHE A 5 -21.05 -9.81 56.96
C PHE A 5 -21.31 -10.96 55.98
N HIS A 6 -22.56 -11.22 55.60
CA HIS A 6 -22.85 -12.26 54.62
C HIS A 6 -22.58 -11.82 53.19
N PHE A 7 -22.72 -10.53 52.91
CA PHE A 7 -22.53 -9.96 51.58
C PHE A 7 -21.05 -9.99 51.17
N ASP A 8 -20.14 -9.68 52.10
CA ASP A 8 -18.68 -9.69 51.85
C ASP A 8 -18.14 -11.09 51.50
N ARG A 9 -18.72 -12.15 52.08
CA ARG A 9 -18.32 -13.54 51.77
C ARG A 9 -18.74 -13.97 50.37
N ILE A 10 -19.88 -13.51 49.88
CA ILE A 10 -20.37 -13.83 48.54
C ILE A 10 -19.48 -13.17 47.49
N TYR A 11 -19.15 -11.88 47.65
CA TYR A 11 -18.25 -11.18 46.72
C TYR A 11 -16.84 -11.75 46.72
N THR A 12 -16.30 -12.10 47.89
CA THR A 12 -14.99 -12.75 47.98
C THR A 12 -15.00 -14.08 47.22
N GLY A 13 -16.07 -14.86 47.33
CA GLY A 13 -16.23 -16.10 46.57
C GLY A 13 -16.31 -15.88 45.05
N MET A 14 -17.07 -14.88 44.60
CA MET A 14 -17.16 -14.53 43.17
C MET A 14 -15.83 -14.06 42.60
N LEU A 15 -15.05 -13.28 43.37
CA LEU A 15 -13.74 -12.80 42.95
C LEU A 15 -12.75 -13.96 42.80
N ILE A 16 -12.71 -14.88 43.78
CA ILE A 16 -11.87 -16.08 43.69
C ILE A 16 -12.26 -16.91 42.47
N PHE A 17 -13.56 -17.12 42.24
CA PHE A 17 -14.07 -17.87 41.09
C PHE A 17 -13.67 -17.24 39.75
N ALA A 18 -13.79 -15.91 39.62
CA ALA A 18 -13.38 -15.18 38.43
C ALA A 18 -11.88 -15.30 38.15
N VAL A 19 -11.04 -15.22 39.19
CA VAL A 19 -9.58 -15.41 39.08
C VAL A 19 -9.25 -16.83 38.61
N VAL A 20 -9.92 -17.84 39.16
CA VAL A 20 -9.72 -19.24 38.77
C VAL A 20 -10.11 -19.48 37.31
N ILE A 21 -11.26 -18.96 36.86
CA ILE A 21 -11.68 -19.07 35.46
C ILE A 21 -10.70 -18.33 34.55
N SER A 22 -10.30 -17.11 34.90
CA SER A 22 -9.34 -16.33 34.10
C SER A 22 -8.01 -17.06 33.96
N ALA A 23 -7.49 -17.65 35.05
CA ALA A 23 -6.27 -18.44 35.02
C ALA A 23 -6.42 -19.67 34.11
N LEU A 24 -7.56 -20.37 34.17
CA LEU A 24 -7.85 -21.53 33.34
C LEU A 24 -7.92 -21.16 31.85
N VAL A 25 -8.59 -20.06 31.50
CA VAL A 25 -8.66 -19.54 30.13
C VAL A 25 -7.28 -19.16 29.63
N CYS A 26 -6.47 -18.44 30.42
CA CYS A 26 -5.10 -18.10 30.07
C CYS A 26 -4.24 -19.36 29.83
N LEU A 27 -4.41 -20.41 30.63
CA LEU A 27 -3.66 -21.65 30.49
C LEU A 27 -4.07 -22.42 29.22
N ILE A 28 -5.36 -22.46 28.91
CA ILE A 28 -5.88 -23.05 27.65
C ILE A 28 -5.37 -22.26 26.44
N LEU A 29 -5.43 -20.92 26.49
CA LEU A 29 -4.92 -20.06 25.43
C LEU A 29 -3.40 -20.24 25.27
N TYR A 30 -2.64 -20.28 26.35
CA TYR A 30 -1.20 -20.55 26.29
C TYR A 30 -0.92 -21.90 25.64
N ALA A 31 -1.61 -22.96 26.07
CA ALA A 31 -1.43 -24.30 25.50
C ALA A 31 -1.85 -24.41 24.01
N LYS A 32 -2.88 -23.67 23.58
CA LYS A 32 -3.40 -23.71 22.20
C LYS A 32 -2.77 -22.69 21.25
N LEU A 33 -2.27 -21.56 21.75
CA LEU A 33 -1.62 -20.51 20.95
C LEU A 33 -0.11 -20.72 20.80
N THR A 34 0.49 -21.64 21.55
CA THR A 34 1.93 -21.97 21.45
C THR A 34 2.35 -23.10 20.48
N PRO A 35 1.52 -23.68 19.57
CA PRO A 35 2.06 -24.63 18.59
C PRO A 35 2.94 -23.93 17.54
N TRP A 36 2.88 -22.60 17.44
CA TRP A 36 3.69 -21.82 16.51
C TRP A 36 5.09 -21.60 17.06
N LYS A 37 5.98 -22.56 16.81
CA LYS A 37 7.41 -22.35 16.99
C LYS A 37 7.89 -21.49 15.83
N ILE A 38 8.30 -20.24 16.09
CA ILE A 38 9.07 -19.45 15.14
C ILE A 38 10.43 -20.12 15.02
N VAL A 39 10.53 -21.09 14.11
CA VAL A 39 11.79 -21.70 13.74
C VAL A 39 12.42 -20.77 12.74
N ARG A 40 13.57 -20.18 13.10
CA ARG A 40 14.47 -19.61 12.10
C ARG A 40 14.98 -20.79 11.29
N VAL A 41 14.32 -21.08 10.18
CA VAL A 41 14.89 -21.95 9.15
C VAL A 41 16.23 -21.31 8.80
N LYS A 42 17.33 -22.05 8.97
CA LYS A 42 18.64 -21.60 8.48
C LYS A 42 18.41 -21.19 7.04
N SER A 43 18.51 -19.90 6.74
CA SER A 43 18.62 -19.49 5.36
C SER A 43 19.96 -20.05 4.91
N ASP A 44 19.92 -21.11 4.12
CA ASP A 44 20.97 -21.31 3.12
C ASP A 44 21.19 -19.94 2.48
N GLU A 45 22.47 -19.54 2.39
CA GLU A 45 23.00 -18.22 2.00
C GLU A 45 21.94 -17.18 1.63
N PRO A 46 21.89 -15.99 2.30
CA PRO A 46 20.81 -15.03 2.12
C PRO A 46 20.50 -14.95 0.64
N ALA A 47 19.30 -15.40 0.25
CA ALA A 47 18.89 -15.34 -1.14
C ALA A 47 19.27 -13.94 -1.60
N PRO A 48 20.04 -13.80 -2.70
CA PRO A 48 20.66 -12.52 -3.06
C PRO A 48 19.66 -11.36 -3.21
N PHE A 49 18.37 -11.69 -3.17
CA PHE A 49 17.22 -10.83 -3.30
C PHE A 49 16.38 -10.88 -2.01
N SER A 50 16.33 -9.76 -1.30
CA SER A 50 15.36 -9.52 -0.22
C SER A 50 14.29 -8.60 -0.79
N PRO A 51 13.08 -9.10 -1.08
CA PRO A 51 12.00 -8.26 -1.57
C PRO A 51 11.73 -7.09 -0.63
N TYR A 52 11.43 -5.93 -1.20
CA TYR A 52 11.05 -4.73 -0.47
C TYR A 52 9.64 -4.86 0.13
N GLU A 53 8.73 -5.50 -0.59
CA GLU A 53 7.34 -5.73 -0.18
C GLU A 53 6.90 -7.13 -0.62
N PHE A 54 5.99 -7.73 0.14
CA PHE A 54 5.26 -8.92 -0.25
C PHE A 54 3.77 -8.60 -0.27
N ARG A 55 3.07 -9.02 -1.32
CA ARG A 55 1.62 -8.81 -1.49
C ARG A 55 1.03 -9.97 -2.28
N ASP A 56 -0.14 -10.43 -1.87
CA ASP A 56 -0.95 -11.40 -2.61
C ASP A 56 -1.68 -10.66 -3.74
N LEU A 57 -1.08 -10.70 -4.94
CA LEU A 57 -1.56 -9.98 -6.12
C LEU A 57 -2.67 -10.73 -6.86
N ASN A 58 -2.77 -12.04 -6.66
CA ASN A 58 -3.73 -12.90 -7.35
C ASN A 58 -4.86 -13.42 -6.42
N HIS A 59 -4.82 -13.04 -5.14
CA HIS A 59 -5.76 -13.41 -4.09
C HIS A 59 -5.87 -14.93 -3.86
N ASP A 60 -4.78 -15.68 -4.08
CA ASP A 60 -4.69 -17.13 -3.89
C ASP A 60 -4.22 -17.55 -2.48
N GLY A 61 -3.88 -16.58 -1.64
CA GLY A 61 -3.37 -16.77 -0.28
C GLY A 61 -1.84 -16.84 -0.18
N PHE A 62 -1.11 -16.76 -1.29
CA PHE A 62 0.34 -16.69 -1.35
C PHE A 62 0.79 -15.33 -1.90
N SER A 63 1.72 -14.68 -1.20
CA SER A 63 2.20 -13.36 -1.63
C SER A 63 3.35 -13.45 -2.64
N GLU A 64 3.22 -12.72 -3.73
CA GLU A 64 4.31 -12.32 -4.60
C GLU A 64 5.23 -11.29 -3.93
N GLY A 65 6.51 -11.31 -4.28
CA GLY A 65 7.50 -10.35 -3.83
C GLY A 65 7.76 -9.27 -4.87
N LEU A 66 8.00 -8.04 -4.40
CA LEU A 66 8.49 -6.93 -5.21
C LEU A 66 9.90 -6.53 -4.77
N GLU A 67 10.82 -6.43 -5.71
CA GLU A 67 12.10 -5.73 -5.56
C GLU A 67 12.10 -4.42 -6.35
N ILE A 68 12.70 -3.39 -5.75
CA ILE A 68 12.87 -2.07 -6.35
C ILE A 68 14.37 -1.81 -6.45
N ASN A 69 14.85 -1.50 -7.65
CA ASN A 69 16.24 -1.12 -7.85
C ASN A 69 16.35 0.25 -8.54
N ASN A 70 17.22 1.10 -8.01
CA ASN A 70 17.56 2.39 -8.58
C ASN A 70 19.08 2.49 -8.73
N ASP A 71 19.62 2.13 -9.90
CA ASP A 71 21.03 2.32 -10.24
C ASP A 71 21.22 3.75 -10.79
N PHE A 72 21.50 4.69 -9.88
CA PHE A 72 21.76 6.08 -10.24
C PHE A 72 23.03 6.28 -11.09
N LYS A 73 23.99 5.35 -11.08
CA LYS A 73 25.21 5.45 -11.90
C LYS A 73 24.91 5.12 -13.36
N ARG A 74 24.08 4.10 -13.58
CA ARG A 74 23.67 3.67 -14.93
C ARG A 74 22.38 4.35 -15.40
N ASN A 75 21.72 5.12 -14.51
CA ASN A 75 20.38 5.65 -14.70
C ASN A 75 19.38 4.56 -15.12
N ALA A 76 19.45 3.42 -14.44
CA ALA A 76 18.59 2.27 -14.68
C ALA A 76 17.75 2.01 -13.43
N HIS A 77 16.43 2.09 -13.58
CA HIS A 77 15.48 1.88 -12.49
C HIS A 77 14.50 0.80 -12.91
N TYR A 78 14.23 -0.18 -12.04
CA TYR A 78 13.31 -1.26 -12.37
C TYR A 78 12.54 -1.77 -11.15
N LEU A 79 11.35 -2.30 -11.44
CA LEU A 79 10.58 -3.16 -10.55
C LEU A 79 10.83 -4.61 -11.01
N LEU A 80 11.07 -5.51 -10.06
CA LEU A 80 11.23 -6.93 -10.33
C LEU A 80 10.25 -7.69 -9.44
N PHE A 81 9.33 -8.43 -10.05
CA PHE A 81 8.31 -9.20 -9.34
C PHE A 81 8.67 -10.68 -9.33
N PHE A 82 8.37 -11.34 -8.22
CA PHE A 82 8.65 -12.77 -8.02
C PHE A 82 7.46 -13.49 -7.40
N THR A 83 7.32 -14.77 -7.71
CA THR A 83 6.35 -15.63 -7.03
C THR A 83 6.76 -15.89 -5.58
N CYS A 84 5.85 -16.43 -4.77
CA CYS A 84 6.12 -16.86 -3.40
C CYS A 84 7.26 -17.91 -3.28
N HIS A 85 7.59 -18.61 -4.38
CA HIS A 85 8.69 -19.57 -4.47
C HIS A 85 10.02 -18.94 -4.96
N GLY A 86 10.04 -17.62 -5.20
CA GLY A 86 11.22 -16.89 -5.68
C GLY A 86 11.47 -16.96 -7.19
N ALA A 87 10.54 -17.52 -7.97
CA ALA A 87 10.64 -17.47 -9.44
C ALA A 87 10.33 -16.06 -9.93
N ILE A 88 11.13 -15.54 -10.87
CA ILE A 88 10.87 -14.23 -11.48
C ILE A 88 9.57 -14.30 -12.28
N ILE A 89 8.64 -13.39 -12.00
CA ILE A 89 7.45 -13.15 -12.81
C ILE A 89 7.87 -12.26 -13.98
N ASP A 90 8.32 -11.03 -13.69
CA ASP A 90 8.82 -10.11 -14.71
C ASP A 90 9.62 -8.93 -14.14
N GLN A 91 10.29 -8.20 -15.04
CA GLN A 91 11.01 -6.96 -14.77
C GLN A 91 10.46 -5.79 -15.60
N PHE A 92 10.02 -4.73 -14.92
CA PHE A 92 9.54 -3.50 -15.55
C PHE A 92 10.56 -2.39 -15.40
N ASN A 93 11.12 -1.94 -16.52
CA ASN A 93 12.07 -0.82 -16.54
C ASN A 93 11.32 0.52 -16.50
N ILE A 94 11.66 1.35 -15.52
CA ILE A 94 11.05 2.67 -15.29
C ILE A 94 12.10 3.74 -15.56
N ARG A 95 11.66 4.83 -16.21
CA ARG A 95 12.58 5.90 -16.62
C ARG A 95 13.09 6.72 -15.42
N GLU A 96 12.24 6.94 -14.44
CA GLU A 96 12.53 7.74 -13.26
C GLU A 96 12.83 6.86 -12.04
N PRO A 97 13.53 7.41 -11.02
CA PRO A 97 13.70 6.73 -9.74
C PRO A 97 12.38 6.33 -9.10
N ILE A 98 12.36 5.12 -8.57
CA ILE A 98 11.19 4.46 -7.98
C ILE A 98 11.26 4.60 -6.46
N PHE A 99 10.15 5.01 -5.85
CA PHE A 99 10.03 5.09 -4.39
C PHE A 99 8.88 4.20 -3.93
N HIS A 100 9.15 3.25 -3.03
CA HIS A 100 8.16 2.28 -2.54
C HIS A 100 6.87 2.95 -2.02
N GLN A 101 6.98 4.09 -1.34
CA GLN A 101 5.83 4.84 -0.80
C GLN A 101 4.87 5.41 -1.88
N HIS A 102 5.24 5.32 -3.15
CA HIS A 102 4.47 5.81 -4.29
C HIS A 102 3.95 4.67 -5.19
N ILE A 103 4.03 3.43 -4.70
CA ILE A 103 3.48 2.24 -5.34
C ILE A 103 2.15 1.91 -4.65
N PHE A 104 1.13 1.68 -5.45
CA PHE A 104 -0.21 1.32 -5.01
C PHE A 104 -0.71 0.16 -5.85
N TYR A 105 -1.64 -0.63 -5.30
CA TYR A 105 -2.15 -1.83 -5.94
C TYR A 105 -3.67 -1.84 -5.92
N GLY A 106 -4.24 -2.47 -6.94
CA GLY A 106 -5.64 -2.88 -6.92
C GLY A 106 -6.09 -3.39 -8.27
N ASP A 107 -7.04 -4.32 -8.24
CA ASP A 107 -7.74 -4.86 -9.40
C ASP A 107 -8.48 -3.74 -10.17
N TYR A 108 -7.94 -3.31 -11.29
CA TYR A 108 -8.50 -2.35 -12.23
C TYR A 108 -9.26 -3.03 -13.35
N THR A 109 -8.73 -4.14 -13.88
CA THR A 109 -9.33 -4.85 -15.02
C THR A 109 -10.56 -5.66 -14.63
N GLY A 110 -10.75 -5.97 -13.35
CA GLY A 110 -11.87 -6.76 -12.85
C GLY A 110 -11.66 -8.27 -13.03
N ASP A 111 -10.44 -8.71 -13.31
CA ASP A 111 -10.10 -10.11 -13.54
C ASP A 111 -9.69 -10.86 -12.26
N GLY A 112 -9.61 -10.14 -11.14
CA GLY A 112 -9.22 -10.68 -9.85
C GLY A 112 -7.71 -10.63 -9.59
N TYR A 113 -6.93 -9.93 -10.41
CA TYR A 113 -5.51 -9.68 -10.18
C TYR A 113 -5.27 -8.18 -9.94
N ASP A 114 -4.42 -7.85 -8.96
CA ASP A 114 -4.08 -6.47 -8.65
C ASP A 114 -3.05 -5.90 -9.65
N GLU A 115 -3.39 -4.80 -10.33
CA GLU A 115 -2.41 -4.02 -11.08
C GLU A 115 -1.59 -3.10 -10.17
N CYS A 116 -0.37 -2.78 -10.61
CA CYS A 116 0.54 -1.87 -9.93
C CYS A 116 0.47 -0.46 -10.53
N PHE A 117 0.16 0.52 -9.68
CA PHE A 117 0.17 1.95 -9.98
C PHE A 117 1.38 2.61 -9.33
N LEU A 118 2.29 3.13 -10.15
CA LEU A 118 3.52 3.76 -9.69
C LEU A 118 3.51 5.25 -10.04
N PHE A 119 3.69 6.11 -9.04
CA PHE A 119 3.94 7.53 -9.25
C PHE A 119 5.43 7.84 -9.19
N THR A 120 5.95 8.47 -10.23
CA THR A 120 7.35 8.93 -10.30
C THR A 120 7.44 10.43 -10.51
N THR A 121 8.66 10.97 -10.40
CA THR A 121 8.94 12.35 -10.77
C THR A 121 10.16 12.48 -11.65
N SER A 122 10.05 13.39 -12.61
CA SER A 122 11.18 13.90 -13.40
C SER A 122 11.12 15.42 -13.38
N GLU A 123 12.20 16.05 -12.91
CA GLU A 123 12.32 17.50 -12.78
C GLU A 123 11.17 18.12 -11.98
N ASP A 124 10.25 18.80 -12.66
CA ASP A 124 9.11 19.50 -12.09
C ASP A 124 7.79 18.76 -12.33
N SER A 125 7.83 17.50 -12.78
CA SER A 125 6.63 16.81 -13.27
C SER A 125 6.44 15.46 -12.59
N VAL A 126 5.20 15.17 -12.19
CA VAL A 126 4.73 13.88 -11.67
C VAL A 126 4.16 13.06 -12.82
N PHE A 127 4.57 11.80 -12.88
CA PHE A 127 4.09 10.83 -13.86
C PHE A 127 3.44 9.63 -13.16
N LEU A 128 2.48 9.02 -13.83
CA LEU A 128 1.81 7.80 -13.43
C LEU A 128 2.14 6.68 -14.41
N TYR A 129 2.51 5.53 -13.86
CA TYR A 129 2.59 4.26 -14.54
C TYR A 129 1.50 3.32 -14.04
N GLY A 130 0.98 2.50 -14.93
CA GLY A 130 0.02 1.43 -14.65
C GLY A 130 0.56 0.16 -15.31
N ILE A 131 0.78 -0.87 -14.50
CA ILE A 131 1.47 -2.09 -14.86
C ILE A 131 0.56 -3.27 -14.54
N ASN A 132 0.23 -4.05 -15.56
CA ASN A 132 -0.38 -5.36 -15.39
C ASN A 132 0.75 -6.39 -15.23
N ILE A 133 0.92 -6.88 -14.01
CA ILE A 133 2.01 -7.78 -13.64
C ILE A 133 1.82 -9.17 -14.27
N ILE A 134 0.57 -9.61 -14.40
CA ILE A 134 0.20 -10.94 -14.90
C ILE A 134 0.23 -10.98 -16.43
N GLU A 135 -0.25 -9.92 -17.08
CA GLU A 135 -0.18 -9.79 -18.55
C GLU A 135 1.17 -9.29 -19.05
N HIS A 136 2.13 -9.01 -18.16
CA HIS A 136 3.47 -8.53 -18.53
C HIS A 136 3.44 -7.21 -19.33
N ASP A 137 2.51 -6.30 -19.02
CA ASP A 137 2.27 -5.09 -19.82
C ASP A 137 2.27 -3.79 -19.00
N ILE A 138 2.68 -2.69 -19.63
CA ILE A 138 2.57 -1.32 -19.10
C ILE A 138 1.44 -0.59 -19.85
N PHE A 139 0.20 -0.80 -19.41
CA PHE A 139 -0.98 -0.22 -20.05
C PHE A 139 -1.10 1.31 -19.88
N LEU A 140 -0.45 1.86 -18.84
CA LEU A 140 -0.20 3.31 -18.71
C LEU A 140 1.30 3.55 -18.62
N ASN A 141 1.88 3.98 -19.74
CA ASN A 141 3.28 4.36 -19.79
C ASN A 141 3.43 5.86 -19.56
N ARG A 142 4.02 6.24 -18.42
CA ARG A 142 4.49 7.60 -18.12
C ARG A 142 3.46 8.71 -18.39
N GLN A 143 2.25 8.56 -17.85
CA GLN A 143 1.19 9.55 -18.01
C GLN A 143 1.46 10.77 -17.15
N PHE A 144 1.41 11.96 -17.75
CA PHE A 144 1.59 13.20 -17.00
C PHE A 144 0.41 13.42 -16.05
N ILE A 145 0.71 13.73 -14.79
CA ILE A 145 -0.30 14.00 -13.76
C ILE A 145 -0.29 15.47 -13.39
N ALA A 146 0.88 16.00 -13.00
CA ALA A 146 0.97 17.33 -12.43
C ALA A 146 2.35 17.94 -12.57
N ARG A 147 2.41 19.28 -12.65
CA ARG A 147 3.65 20.03 -12.45
C ARG A 147 3.81 20.45 -10.99
N ILE A 148 4.87 19.98 -10.35
CA ILE A 148 5.35 20.43 -9.04
C ILE A 148 6.17 21.72 -9.22
N PRO A 149 5.97 22.76 -8.38
CA PRO A 149 6.79 23.96 -8.40
C PRO A 149 8.28 23.67 -8.19
N LYS A 150 9.16 24.19 -9.07
CA LYS A 150 10.62 23.99 -9.00
C LYS A 150 11.25 24.33 -7.65
N ASN A 151 10.73 25.33 -6.95
CA ASN A 151 11.25 25.76 -5.65
C ASN A 151 10.98 24.74 -4.53
N HIS A 152 10.13 23.73 -4.78
CA HIS A 152 9.74 22.72 -3.80
C HIS A 152 9.59 21.35 -4.48
N PRO A 153 10.71 20.64 -4.75
CA PRO A 153 10.70 19.39 -5.53
C PRO A 153 10.07 18.20 -4.79
N PHE A 154 9.63 18.40 -3.55
CA PHE A 154 9.02 17.34 -2.76
C PHE A 154 7.54 17.22 -3.09
N PHE A 155 7.13 15.99 -3.41
CA PHE A 155 5.73 15.59 -3.43
C PHE A 155 5.57 14.31 -2.62
N LYS A 156 4.33 14.05 -2.23
CA LYS A 156 3.94 12.78 -1.63
C LYS A 156 2.57 12.41 -2.15
N ILE A 157 2.44 11.20 -2.68
CA ILE A 157 1.14 10.56 -2.82
C ILE A 157 0.88 9.85 -1.50
N THR A 158 -0.19 10.22 -0.78
CA THR A 158 -0.46 9.63 0.54
C THR A 158 -1.40 8.44 0.47
N GLN A 159 -2.33 8.45 -0.49
CA GLN A 159 -3.30 7.40 -0.73
C GLN A 159 -3.59 7.33 -2.22
N ALA A 160 -3.77 6.13 -2.74
CA ALA A 160 -4.39 5.87 -4.03
C ALA A 160 -5.33 4.66 -3.93
N LEU A 161 -6.49 4.76 -4.55
CA LEU A 161 -7.60 3.81 -4.44
C LEU A 161 -8.30 3.70 -5.80
N LEU A 162 -8.75 2.51 -6.17
CA LEU A 162 -9.60 2.32 -7.34
C LEU A 162 -11.07 2.29 -6.92
N TYR A 163 -11.92 3.06 -7.61
CA TYR A 163 -13.35 3.08 -7.35
C TYR A 163 -14.13 3.48 -8.59
N ASP A 164 -15.25 2.80 -8.87
CA ASP A 164 -16.20 3.19 -9.91
C ASP A 164 -17.10 4.32 -9.39
N LEU A 165 -16.76 5.57 -9.73
CA LEU A 165 -17.45 6.75 -9.23
C LEU A 165 -18.69 7.12 -10.06
N ASN A 166 -18.83 6.56 -11.26
CA ASN A 166 -19.86 6.94 -12.22
C ASN A 166 -20.82 5.77 -12.55
N ASN A 167 -20.59 4.59 -11.96
CA ASN A 167 -21.30 3.33 -12.17
C ASN A 167 -21.25 2.82 -13.63
N ASP A 168 -20.15 3.06 -14.35
CA ASP A 168 -19.93 2.58 -15.73
C ASP A 168 -19.13 1.27 -15.81
N SER A 169 -18.92 0.62 -14.66
CA SER A 169 -18.10 -0.58 -14.45
C SER A 169 -16.60 -0.37 -14.67
N ASN A 170 -16.13 0.85 -14.88
CA ASN A 170 -14.70 1.18 -14.95
C ASN A 170 -14.28 1.92 -13.70
N LYS A 171 -13.30 1.37 -13.00
CA LYS A 171 -12.76 2.00 -11.81
C LYS A 171 -11.91 3.21 -12.21
N GLU A 172 -12.11 4.34 -11.54
CA GLU A 172 -11.20 5.47 -11.59
C GLU A 172 -10.15 5.39 -10.47
N LEU A 173 -8.97 5.96 -10.73
CA LEU A 173 -7.91 6.08 -9.72
C LEU A 173 -8.10 7.37 -8.93
N LEU A 174 -8.50 7.23 -7.67
CA LEU A 174 -8.57 8.30 -6.70
C LEU A 174 -7.25 8.39 -5.98
N PHE A 175 -6.61 9.56 -5.93
CA PHE A 175 -5.38 9.73 -5.17
C PHE A 175 -5.24 11.11 -4.56
N THR A 176 -4.45 11.19 -3.50
CA THR A 176 -4.14 12.43 -2.81
C THR A 176 -2.70 12.86 -3.12
N LEU A 177 -2.54 14.03 -3.73
CA LEU A 177 -1.23 14.61 -4.02
C LEU A 177 -0.95 15.77 -3.07
N HIS A 178 0.18 15.65 -2.36
CA HIS A 178 0.68 16.64 -1.42
C HIS A 178 1.97 17.25 -1.97
N PRO A 179 1.98 18.54 -2.35
CA PRO A 179 3.23 19.26 -2.51
C PRO A 179 3.83 19.41 -1.11
N GLY A 180 5.11 19.09 -0.90
CA GLY A 180 5.79 19.08 0.40
C GLY A 180 5.95 20.45 1.08
N VAL A 181 4.97 21.35 0.97
CA VAL A 181 4.95 22.71 1.49
C VAL A 181 3.65 22.94 2.25
N SER A 182 3.72 23.45 3.48
CA SER A 182 2.56 23.68 4.35
C SER A 182 1.52 24.67 3.80
N LEU A 183 1.87 25.48 2.80
CA LEU A 183 1.03 26.55 2.23
C LEU A 183 0.42 26.21 0.86
N LYS A 184 0.69 25.04 0.28
CA LYS A 184 0.15 24.64 -1.03
C LYS A 184 -0.97 23.62 -0.90
N SER A 185 -1.96 23.65 -1.80
CA SER A 185 -3.12 22.77 -1.70
C SER A 185 -2.70 21.31 -1.68
N ARG A 186 -3.28 20.60 -0.73
CA ARG A 186 -3.42 19.16 -0.78
C ARG A 186 -4.71 18.93 -1.55
N GLY A 187 -4.65 18.07 -2.56
CA GLY A 187 -5.80 17.81 -3.40
C GLY A 187 -6.15 16.33 -3.40
N LEU A 188 -7.45 16.04 -3.47
CA LEU A 188 -7.95 14.76 -3.93
C LEU A 188 -8.21 14.87 -5.42
N TYR A 189 -7.66 13.92 -6.18
CA TYR A 189 -7.74 13.87 -7.64
C TYR A 189 -8.43 12.58 -8.05
N VAL A 190 -9.25 12.66 -9.10
CA VAL A 190 -9.85 11.52 -9.76
C VAL A 190 -9.26 11.43 -11.15
N TYR A 191 -8.56 10.33 -11.44
CA TYR A 191 -7.97 10.05 -12.74
C TYR A 191 -8.72 8.92 -13.44
N ASP A 192 -9.25 9.23 -14.61
CA ASP A 192 -9.91 8.27 -15.47
C ASP A 192 -8.85 7.54 -16.29
N LEU A 193 -8.63 6.26 -15.96
CA LEU A 193 -7.58 5.42 -16.53
C LEU A 193 -7.83 5.14 -18.03
N ARG A 194 -9.09 5.11 -18.48
CA ARG A 194 -9.45 4.93 -19.90
C ARG A 194 -9.23 6.21 -20.70
N LYS A 195 -9.71 7.34 -20.18
CA LYS A 195 -9.56 8.66 -20.81
C LYS A 195 -8.16 9.25 -20.62
N LYS A 196 -7.33 8.63 -19.77
CA LYS A 196 -5.95 9.03 -19.43
C LYS A 196 -5.84 10.49 -18.98
N LYS A 197 -6.78 10.93 -18.14
CA LYS A 197 -6.83 12.32 -17.67
C LYS A 197 -7.49 12.47 -16.30
N ILE A 198 -7.15 13.56 -15.61
CA ILE A 198 -7.85 13.97 -14.38
C ILE A 198 -9.24 14.50 -14.74
N THR A 199 -10.30 13.92 -14.15
CA THR A 199 -11.69 14.31 -14.40
C THR A 199 -12.29 15.16 -13.29
N LYS A 200 -11.86 14.96 -12.04
CA LYS A 200 -12.30 15.75 -10.88
C LYS A 200 -11.13 16.13 -9.99
N ARG A 201 -11.23 17.29 -9.35
CA ARG A 201 -10.22 17.87 -8.47
C ARG A 201 -10.91 18.50 -7.28
N PHE A 202 -10.43 18.17 -6.08
CA PHE A 202 -10.90 18.75 -4.83
C PHE A 202 -9.70 19.31 -4.09
N GLU A 203 -9.40 20.59 -4.35
CA GLU A 203 -8.28 21.30 -3.76
C GLU A 203 -8.77 22.32 -2.72
N ASN A 204 -7.99 22.54 -1.67
CA ASN A 204 -8.29 23.60 -0.71
C ASN A 204 -7.98 24.98 -1.32
N SER A 205 -8.96 25.90 -1.26
CA SER A 205 -8.97 27.23 -1.88
C SER A 205 -7.90 28.22 -1.39
N SER A 206 -7.12 27.87 -0.37
CA SER A 206 -6.07 28.74 0.18
C SER A 206 -4.83 28.89 -0.72
N SER A 207 -4.70 28.15 -1.81
CA SER A 207 -3.60 28.31 -2.77
C SER A 207 -4.12 28.71 -4.14
N LYS A 208 -3.95 29.98 -4.53
CA LYS A 208 -4.20 30.42 -5.91
C LYS A 208 -3.11 29.97 -6.90
N ASP A 209 -2.01 29.41 -6.40
CA ASP A 209 -0.83 28.98 -7.20
C ASP A 209 -0.60 27.45 -7.17
N SER A 210 -1.64 26.65 -6.99
CA SER A 210 -1.54 25.19 -6.93
C SER A 210 -1.61 24.53 -8.30
N PHE A 211 -0.63 23.67 -8.57
CA PHE A 211 -0.48 22.71 -9.67
C PHE A 211 -1.02 23.11 -11.06
N MET A 212 -0.10 23.21 -12.03
CA MET A 212 -0.50 23.16 -13.45
C MET A 212 -0.74 21.71 -13.85
N LEU A 213 -2.02 21.33 -13.86
CA LEU A 213 -2.50 20.01 -14.23
C LEU A 213 -3.10 20.08 -15.64
N TYR A 214 -2.63 19.20 -16.53
CA TYR A 214 -3.06 19.13 -17.93
C TYR A 214 -3.96 17.92 -18.15
#